data_AF-A0A1I1YBX2-F1
#
_entry.id   AF-A0A1I1YBX2-F1
#
_cell.length_a   1.000
_cell.length_b   1.000
_cell.length_c   1.000
_cell.angle_alpha   90.00
_cell.angle_beta   90.00
_cell.angle_gamma   90.00
#
_symmetry.space_group_name_H-M   'P 1'
#
loop_
_entity.id
_entity.type
_entity.pdbx_description
1 polymer ?
#
loop_
_entity_poly.entity_id
_entity_poly.type
_entity_poly.pdbx_seq_one_letter_code
_entity_poly.pdbx_strand_id
1 'polypeptide(L)'
;MEFLCPNHRQQFADLPLEERKDLWLFWMENAYDCSEQGQWRDVISLAGSAFDLACLHGPRDESCMHIELTLSAILVSRALSDRGERAGMDAVILRALESLQHPDHAAPIDGCCDIHDCVSVLIDPSRHADFFADYLNWPSLPFVPPKRATMVRTLH
;
A
#
# COMPACT_ATOMS: atom_id res chain seq x y z
N MET A 1 12.46 -1.54 6.34
CA MET A 1 12.34 -0.19 5.77
C MET A 1 11.24 0.54 6.53
N GLU A 2 11.46 1.81 6.84
CA GLU A 2 10.54 2.66 7.61
C GLU A 2 10.33 3.96 6.84
N PHE A 3 9.07 4.35 6.62
CA PHE A 3 8.69 5.54 5.85
C PHE A 3 8.28 6.69 6.76
N LEU A 4 7.63 6.38 7.89
CA LEU A 4 7.35 7.33 8.96
C LEU A 4 8.49 7.33 9.97
N CYS A 5 8.86 8.52 10.42
CA CYS A 5 9.82 8.64 11.52
C CYS A 5 9.18 8.20 12.86
N PRO A 6 9.99 7.84 13.88
CA PRO A 6 9.48 7.35 15.15
C PRO A 6 8.46 8.28 15.83
N ASN A 7 8.67 9.60 15.73
CA ASN A 7 7.77 10.59 16.33
C ASN A 7 6.38 10.57 15.67
N HIS A 8 6.32 10.55 14.34
CA HIS A 8 5.05 10.48 13.61
C HIS A 8 4.33 9.16 13.85
N ARG A 9 5.05 8.05 13.98
CA ARG A 9 4.43 6.76 14.31
C ARG A 9 3.74 6.79 15.66
N GLN A 10 4.40 7.37 16.67
CA GLN A 10 3.78 7.52 17.98
C GLN A 10 2.54 8.42 17.91
N GLN A 11 2.68 9.59 17.27
CA GLN A 11 1.58 10.52 17.11
C GLN A 11 0.37 9.91 16.40
N PHE A 12 0.60 9.14 15.33
CA PHE A 12 -0.49 8.53 14.56
C PHE A 12 -1.05 7.26 15.20
N ALA A 13 -0.29 6.54 16.02
CA ALA A 13 -0.79 5.38 16.76
C ALA A 13 -1.87 5.76 17.79
N ASP A 14 -1.81 7.00 18.29
CA ASP A 14 -2.79 7.56 19.24
C ASP A 14 -4.08 8.06 18.55
N LEU A 15 -4.13 8.11 17.21
CA LEU A 15 -5.32 8.56 16.48
C LEU A 15 -6.44 7.50 16.51
N PRO A 16 -7.72 7.93 16.56
CA PRO A 16 -8.86 7.05 16.30
C PRO A 16 -8.74 6.35 14.94
N LEU A 17 -9.33 5.15 14.82
CA LEU A 17 -9.27 4.37 13.56
C LEU A 17 -9.76 5.18 12.36
N GLU A 18 -10.90 5.86 12.48
CA GLU A 18 -11.48 6.66 11.39
C GLU A 18 -10.51 7.77 10.93
N GLU A 19 -9.88 8.50 11.87
CA GLU A 19 -8.90 9.53 11.52
C GLU A 19 -7.65 8.94 10.84
N ARG A 20 -7.24 7.72 11.21
CA ARG A 20 -6.16 7.01 10.52
C ARG A 20 -6.58 6.61 9.10
N LYS A 21 -7.81 6.16 8.90
CA LYS A 21 -8.34 5.82 7.57
C LYS A 21 -8.45 7.05 6.68
N ASP A 22 -8.92 8.17 7.20
CA ASP A 22 -8.98 9.44 6.46
C ASP A 22 -7.58 9.91 6.04
N LEU A 23 -6.62 9.86 6.96
CA LEU A 23 -5.23 10.23 6.66
C LEU A 23 -4.58 9.27 5.64
N TRP A 24 -4.85 7.97 5.78
CA TRP A 24 -4.42 6.96 4.84
C TRP A 24 -4.98 7.24 3.44
N LEU A 25 -6.28 7.50 3.33
CA LEU A 25 -6.95 7.77 2.06
C LEU A 25 -6.37 9.01 1.40
N PHE A 26 -6.20 10.09 2.17
CA PHE A 26 -5.56 11.31 1.69
C PHE A 26 -4.18 11.04 1.08
N TRP A 27 -3.31 10.29 1.75
CA TRP A 27 -2.00 9.97 1.20
C TRP A 27 -2.07 9.07 -0.03
N MET A 28 -2.98 8.11 -0.07
CA MET A 28 -3.16 7.23 -1.23
C MET A 28 -3.65 8.03 -2.44
N GLU A 29 -4.64 8.90 -2.30
CA GLU A 29 -5.11 9.77 -3.39
C GLU A 29 -3.99 10.67 -3.95
N ASN A 30 -3.18 11.27 -3.06
CA ASN A 30 -2.02 12.05 -3.51
C ASN A 30 -0.96 11.16 -4.19
N ALA A 31 -0.77 9.92 -3.73
CA ALA A 31 0.13 8.96 -4.38
C ALA A 31 -0.38 8.60 -5.79
N TYR A 32 -1.69 8.49 -5.96
CA TYR A 32 -2.32 8.30 -7.27
C TYR A 32 -2.01 9.48 -8.21
N ASP A 33 -2.25 10.71 -7.76
CA ASP A 33 -1.97 11.92 -8.55
C ASP A 33 -0.49 12.03 -8.96
N CYS A 34 0.43 11.69 -8.05
CA CYS A 34 1.86 11.61 -8.34
C CYS A 34 2.19 10.51 -9.34
N SER A 35 1.49 9.38 -9.29
CA SER A 35 1.72 8.26 -10.22
C SER A 35 1.31 8.61 -11.65
N GLU A 36 0.22 9.37 -11.85
CA GLU A 36 -0.18 9.87 -13.16
C GLU A 36 0.87 10.83 -13.77
N GLN A 37 1.59 11.55 -12.90
CA GLN A 37 2.66 12.46 -13.27
C GLN A 37 4.03 11.77 -13.42
N GLY A 38 4.13 10.46 -13.15
CA GLY A 38 5.38 9.71 -13.17
C GLY A 38 6.35 10.07 -12.03
N GLN A 39 5.86 10.71 -10.96
CA GLN A 39 6.64 11.14 -9.80
C GLN A 39 6.84 9.97 -8.81
N TRP A 40 7.50 8.90 -9.26
CA TRP A 40 7.62 7.65 -8.49
C TRP A 40 8.29 7.78 -7.13
N ARG A 41 9.14 8.80 -6.93
CA ARG A 41 9.73 9.06 -5.62
C ARG A 41 8.67 9.49 -4.61
N ASP A 42 7.76 10.38 -5.03
CA ASP A 42 6.70 10.90 -4.17
C ASP A 42 5.63 9.84 -3.94
N VAL A 43 5.33 9.00 -4.95
CA VAL A 43 4.50 7.79 -4.79
C VAL A 43 5.05 6.90 -3.68
N ILE A 44 6.35 6.60 -3.69
CA ILE A 44 6.99 5.75 -2.67
C ILE A 44 6.90 6.39 -1.29
N SER A 45 7.12 7.70 -1.19
CA SER A 45 7.01 8.42 0.08
C SER A 45 5.59 8.37 0.63
N LEU A 46 4.59 8.71 -0.18
CA LEU A 46 3.18 8.77 0.24
C LEU A 46 2.60 7.39 0.52
N ALA A 47 2.71 6.46 -0.42
CA ALA A 47 2.22 5.08 -0.26
C ALA A 47 2.96 4.33 0.84
N GLY A 48 4.27 4.60 1.01
CA GLY A 48 5.05 4.04 2.10
C GLY A 48 4.64 4.59 3.46
N SER A 49 4.33 5.89 3.58
CA SER A 49 3.79 6.47 4.81
C SER A 49 2.40 5.90 5.14
N ALA A 50 1.54 5.72 4.12
CA ALA A 50 0.24 5.06 4.27
C ALA A 50 0.38 3.61 4.72
N PHE A 51 1.35 2.88 4.17
CA PHE A 51 1.70 1.53 4.62
C PHE A 51 2.15 1.50 6.08
N ASP A 52 3.06 2.38 6.47
CA ASP A 52 3.53 2.46 7.86
C ASP A 52 2.38 2.77 8.84
N LEU A 53 1.44 3.64 8.46
CA LEU A 53 0.26 3.98 9.23
C LEU A 53 -0.67 2.78 9.43
N ALA A 54 -0.92 2.02 8.35
CA ALA A 54 -1.78 0.84 8.40
C ALA A 54 -1.15 -0.33 9.20
N CYS A 55 0.19 -0.33 9.36
CA CYS A 55 0.90 -1.25 10.25
C CYS A 55 0.84 -0.84 11.74
N LEU A 56 0.30 0.33 12.10
CA LEU A 56 0.27 0.78 13.50
C LEU A 56 -0.82 0.06 14.29
N HIS A 57 -0.42 -0.40 15.47
CA HIS A 57 -1.32 -1.02 16.44
C HIS A 57 -1.81 0.07 17.40
N GLY A 58 -3.13 0.26 17.45
CA GLY A 58 -3.76 1.18 18.41
C GLY A 58 -3.98 0.50 19.76
N PRO A 59 -4.19 1.27 20.85
CA PRO A 59 -4.44 0.75 22.19
C PRO A 59 -5.83 0.11 22.38
N ARG A 60 -6.65 0.02 21.33
CA ARG A 60 -8.02 -0.53 21.37
C ARG A 60 -8.27 -1.50 20.23
N ASP A 61 -9.09 -2.50 20.54
CA ASP A 61 -9.54 -3.66 19.75
C ASP A 61 -10.42 -3.29 18.52
N GLU A 62 -10.28 -2.07 17.99
CA GLU A 62 -11.02 -1.53 16.84
C GLU A 62 -10.02 -1.22 15.70
N SER A 63 -9.13 -2.16 15.37
CA SER A 63 -7.84 -1.83 14.72
C SER A 63 -7.65 -2.37 13.30
N CYS A 64 -8.67 -2.92 12.63
CA CYS A 64 -8.40 -3.58 11.36
C CYS A 64 -8.32 -2.59 10.18
N MET A 65 -7.07 -2.30 9.77
CA MET A 65 -6.69 -1.58 8.54
C MET A 65 -6.10 -2.56 7.50
N HIS A 66 -6.59 -3.80 7.43
CA HIS A 66 -5.99 -4.87 6.61
C HIS A 66 -6.07 -4.56 5.11
N ILE A 67 -7.18 -3.99 4.65
CA ILE A 67 -7.37 -3.56 3.26
C ILE A 67 -6.40 -2.43 2.94
N GLU A 68 -6.36 -1.41 3.81
CA GLU A 68 -5.52 -0.23 3.69
C GLU A 68 -4.02 -0.62 3.65
N LEU A 69 -3.62 -1.55 4.52
CA LEU A 69 -2.28 -2.14 4.53
C LEU A 69 -1.99 -2.86 3.22
N THR A 70 -2.91 -3.69 2.74
CA THR A 70 -2.73 -4.48 1.52
C THR A 70 -2.58 -3.58 0.29
N LEU A 71 -3.47 -2.61 0.11
CA LEU A 71 -3.43 -1.66 -1.00
C LEU A 71 -2.14 -0.84 -1.00
N SER A 72 -1.77 -0.27 0.14
CA SER A 72 -0.55 0.55 0.26
C SER A 72 0.72 -0.29 0.04
N ALA A 73 0.77 -1.53 0.57
CA ALA A 73 1.86 -2.46 0.35
C ALA A 73 2.04 -2.80 -1.13
N ILE A 74 0.96 -3.09 -1.85
CA ILE A 74 0.98 -3.36 -3.29
C ILE A 74 1.53 -2.16 -4.06
N LEU A 75 1.03 -0.96 -3.79
CA LEU A 75 1.43 0.25 -4.51
C LEU A 75 2.91 0.57 -4.31
N VAL A 76 3.39 0.58 -3.06
CA VAL A 76 4.79 0.89 -2.78
C VAL A 76 5.73 -0.21 -3.30
N SER A 77 5.33 -1.48 -3.20
CA SER A 77 6.09 -2.61 -3.76
C SER A 77 6.23 -2.50 -5.27
N ARG A 78 5.15 -2.11 -5.96
CA ARG A 78 5.17 -1.89 -7.41
C ARG A 78 6.09 -0.73 -7.79
N ALA A 79 5.98 0.40 -7.10
CA ALA A 79 6.81 1.57 -7.35
C ALA A 79 8.31 1.31 -7.09
N LEU A 80 8.64 0.51 -6.06
CA LEU A 80 10.01 0.06 -5.80
C LEU A 80 10.52 -0.89 -6.89
N SER A 81 9.68 -1.84 -7.33
CA SER A 81 10.01 -2.78 -8.40
C SER A 81 10.31 -2.08 -9.72
N ASP A 82 9.51 -1.08 -10.09
CA ASP A 82 9.69 -0.28 -11.32
C ASP A 82 10.98 0.55 -11.31
N ARG A 83 11.52 0.85 -10.13
CA ARG A 83 12.84 1.49 -9.94
C ARG A 83 13.99 0.49 -9.84
N GLY A 84 13.72 -0.81 -9.86
CA GLY A 84 14.71 -1.87 -9.66
C GLY A 84 15.11 -2.12 -8.21
N GLU A 85 14.41 -1.53 -7.24
CA GLU A 85 14.68 -1.64 -5.79
C GLU A 85 14.08 -2.93 -5.20
N ARG A 86 14.54 -4.09 -5.70
CA ARG A 86 13.99 -5.41 -5.33
C ARG A 86 14.05 -5.71 -3.84
N ALA A 87 15.16 -5.38 -3.19
CA ALA A 87 15.31 -5.60 -1.75
C ALA A 87 14.30 -4.77 -0.93
N GLY A 88 13.95 -3.57 -1.41
CA GLY A 88 12.93 -2.73 -0.78
C GLY A 88 11.53 -3.35 -0.94
N MET A 89 11.21 -3.79 -2.16
CA MET A 89 9.96 -4.51 -2.46
C MET A 89 9.79 -5.75 -1.57
N ASP A 90 10.80 -6.62 -1.49
CA ASP A 90 10.76 -7.83 -0.67
C ASP A 90 10.56 -7.50 0.82
N ALA A 91 11.23 -6.44 1.31
CA ALA A 91 11.09 -5.99 2.68
C ALA A 91 9.68 -5.44 3.01
N VAL A 92 9.03 -4.78 2.05
CA VAL A 92 7.64 -4.33 2.21
C VAL A 92 6.69 -5.52 2.28
N ILE A 93 6.79 -6.45 1.32
CA ILE A 93 5.90 -7.62 1.26
C ILE A 93 6.05 -8.48 2.51
N LEU A 94 7.29 -8.75 2.95
CA LEU A 94 7.55 -9.50 4.17
C LEU A 94 6.89 -8.84 5.39
N ARG A 95 7.10 -7.53 5.55
CA ARG A 95 6.51 -6.78 6.66
C ARG A 95 4.98 -6.73 6.59
N ALA A 96 4.40 -6.64 5.39
CA ALA A 96 2.96 -6.67 5.20
C ALA A 96 2.37 -8.01 5.67
N LEU A 97 3.01 -9.12 5.30
CA LEU A 97 2.61 -10.46 5.73
C LEU A 97 2.76 -10.64 7.25
N GLU A 98 3.86 -10.16 7.85
CA GLU A 98 4.06 -10.19 9.30
C GLU A 98 2.99 -9.37 10.04
N SER A 99 2.65 -8.18 9.54
CA SER A 99 1.59 -7.36 10.12
C SER A 99 0.22 -8.01 10.00
N LEU A 100 -0.15 -8.58 8.84
CA LEU A 100 -1.46 -9.25 8.67
C LEU A 100 -1.61 -10.49 9.57
N GLN A 101 -0.51 -11.17 9.90
CA GLN A 101 -0.49 -12.37 10.73
C GLN A 101 -0.34 -12.07 12.23
N HIS A 102 -0.24 -10.79 12.63
CA HIS A 102 -0.01 -10.44 14.03
C HIS A 102 -1.19 -10.90 14.91
N PRO A 103 -0.95 -11.56 16.06
CA PRO A 103 -2.01 -12.13 16.90
C PRO A 103 -3.01 -11.10 17.45
N ASP A 104 -2.61 -9.82 17.53
CA ASP A 104 -3.51 -8.71 17.89
C ASP A 104 -4.58 -8.42 16.81
N HIS A 105 -4.43 -8.98 15.61
CA HIS A 105 -5.45 -8.95 14.54
C HIS A 105 -6.28 -10.24 14.47
N ALA A 106 -5.97 -11.25 15.30
CA ALA A 106 -6.61 -12.56 15.26
C ALA A 106 -7.89 -12.65 16.10
N ALA A 107 -8.27 -11.58 16.82
CA ALA A 107 -9.59 -11.49 17.42
C ALA A 107 -10.62 -11.34 16.29
N PRO A 108 -11.57 -12.29 16.11
CA PRO A 108 -12.62 -12.15 15.12
C PRO A 108 -13.57 -11.06 15.62
N ILE A 109 -13.30 -9.83 15.22
CA ILE A 109 -14.28 -8.76 15.28
C ILE A 109 -15.30 -9.12 14.21
N ASP A 110 -16.53 -9.39 14.62
CA ASP A 110 -17.65 -9.71 13.73
C ASP A 110 -17.79 -8.56 12.70
N GLY A 111 -17.52 -8.85 11.42
CA GLY A 111 -17.49 -7.86 10.33
C GLY A 111 -16.12 -7.31 9.90
N CYS A 112 -15.00 -7.76 10.47
CA CYS A 112 -13.68 -7.44 9.91
C CYS A 112 -13.42 -8.23 8.61
N CYS A 113 -12.70 -7.60 7.68
CA CYS A 113 -12.38 -8.13 6.34
C CYS A 113 -11.56 -9.44 6.40
N ASP A 114 -11.72 -10.29 5.39
CA ASP A 114 -11.06 -11.60 5.35
C ASP A 114 -9.54 -11.44 5.17
N ILE A 115 -8.80 -11.56 6.28
CA ILE A 115 -7.32 -11.53 6.31
C ILE A 115 -6.73 -12.53 5.33
N HIS A 116 -7.37 -13.70 5.12
CA HIS A 116 -6.89 -14.69 4.16
C HIS A 116 -6.95 -14.17 2.72
N ASP A 117 -7.95 -13.34 2.41
CA ASP A 117 -8.04 -12.71 1.10
C ASP A 117 -6.93 -11.68 0.91
N CYS A 118 -6.69 -10.81 1.90
CA CYS A 118 -5.58 -9.84 1.89
C CYS A 118 -4.22 -10.51 1.65
N VAL A 119 -3.93 -11.60 2.39
CA VAL A 119 -2.69 -12.37 2.21
C VAL A 119 -2.61 -12.97 0.81
N SER A 120 -3.72 -13.53 0.30
CA SER A 120 -3.78 -14.14 -1.02
C SER A 120 -3.57 -13.12 -2.13
N VAL A 121 -4.09 -11.90 -1.98
CA VAL A 121 -3.90 -10.81 -2.94
C VAL A 121 -2.44 -10.35 -2.95
N LEU A 122 -1.79 -10.16 -1.80
CA LEU A 122 -0.39 -9.70 -1.72
C LEU A 122 0.61 -10.58 -2.50
N ILE A 123 0.34 -11.88 -2.58
CA ILE A 123 1.22 -12.86 -3.24
C ILE A 123 0.83 -13.15 -4.70
N ASP A 124 -0.33 -12.64 -5.15
CA ASP A 124 -0.84 -12.87 -6.49
C ASP A 124 -1.04 -11.55 -7.25
N PRO A 125 -0.02 -11.12 -8.02
CA PRO A 125 -0.09 -9.89 -8.82
C PRO A 125 -1.25 -9.83 -9.81
N SER A 126 -1.82 -10.98 -10.21
CA SER A 126 -2.96 -11.00 -11.13
C SER A 126 -4.24 -10.44 -10.51
N ARG A 127 -4.34 -10.45 -9.16
CA ARG A 127 -5.50 -9.98 -8.40
C ARG A 127 -5.41 -8.51 -7.98
N HIS A 128 -4.23 -7.90 -8.10
CA HIS A 128 -4.01 -6.55 -7.58
C HIS A 128 -4.92 -5.50 -8.24
N ALA A 129 -5.12 -5.58 -9.57
CA ALA A 129 -5.92 -4.58 -10.27
C ALA A 129 -7.40 -4.62 -9.83
N ASP A 130 -7.96 -5.82 -9.72
CA ASP A 130 -9.35 -6.01 -9.27
C ASP A 130 -9.50 -5.53 -7.82
N PHE A 131 -8.53 -5.84 -6.95
CA PHE A 131 -8.55 -5.38 -5.56
C PHE A 131 -8.53 -3.84 -5.45
N PHE A 132 -7.74 -3.16 -6.27
CA PHE A 132 -7.76 -1.69 -6.33
C PHE A 132 -9.07 -1.13 -6.88
N ALA A 133 -9.66 -1.79 -7.87
CA ALA A 133 -10.95 -1.41 -8.42
C ALA A 133 -12.06 -1.53 -7.37
N ASP A 134 -12.08 -2.62 -6.61
CA ASP A 134 -13.12 -2.90 -5.61
C ASP A 134 -13.10 -1.92 -4.43
N TYR A 135 -11.90 -1.52 -3.97
CA TYR A 135 -11.77 -0.71 -2.75
C TYR A 135 -11.50 0.79 -2.99
N LEU A 136 -10.84 1.15 -4.10
CA LEU A 136 -10.47 2.53 -4.40
C LEU A 136 -11.07 3.05 -5.71
N ASN A 137 -11.76 2.22 -6.49
CA ASN A 137 -12.18 2.52 -7.86
C ASN A 137 -11.01 2.91 -8.78
N TRP A 138 -9.84 2.27 -8.61
CA TRP A 138 -8.64 2.50 -9.43
C TRP A 138 -8.40 1.33 -10.40
N PRO A 139 -9.00 1.31 -11.60
CA PRO A 139 -8.99 0.14 -12.47
C PRO A 139 -7.69 -0.06 -13.28
N SER A 140 -6.80 0.94 -13.35
CA SER A 140 -5.67 0.94 -14.31
C SER A 140 -4.29 1.16 -13.68
N LEU A 141 -4.20 1.79 -12.53
CA LEU A 141 -2.95 2.03 -11.79
C LEU A 141 -2.81 1.05 -10.62
N PRO A 142 -1.59 0.68 -10.20
CA PRO A 142 -0.26 1.04 -10.70
C PRO A 142 0.30 0.13 -11.83
N PHE A 143 -0.57 -0.54 -12.60
CA PHE A 143 -0.16 -1.68 -13.45
C PHE A 143 -0.08 -1.42 -14.95
N VAL A 144 -0.27 -0.17 -15.41
CA VAL A 144 0.01 0.15 -16.81
C VAL A 144 1.53 -0.03 -17.05
N PRO A 145 1.97 -0.95 -17.92
CA PRO A 145 3.38 -1.03 -18.28
C PRO A 145 3.80 0.32 -18.89
N PRO A 146 5.03 0.81 -18.63
CA PRO A 146 5.51 1.97 -19.35
C PRO A 146 5.36 1.69 -20.84
N LYS A 147 4.57 2.51 -21.55
CA LYS A 147 4.46 2.44 -23.01
C LYS A 147 5.90 2.42 -23.51
N ARG A 148 6.37 1.28 -24.04
CA ARG A 148 7.64 1.24 -24.77
C ARG A 148 7.48 2.29 -25.86
N ALA A 149 8.18 3.41 -25.72
CA ALA A 149 8.27 4.40 -26.77
C ALA A 149 8.81 3.63 -27.98
N THR A 150 7.94 3.35 -28.95
CA THR A 150 8.32 2.76 -30.21
C THR A 150 9.27 3.78 -30.83
N MET A 151 10.58 3.58 -30.65
CA MET A 151 11.58 4.33 -31.39
C MET A 151 11.36 3.98 -32.86
N VAL A 152 10.58 4.81 -33.55
CA VAL A 152 10.54 4.81 -35.00
C VAL A 152 11.94 5.25 -35.43
N ARG A 153 12.79 4.27 -35.73
CA ARG A 153 14.05 4.51 -36.44
C ARG A 153 13.69 5.08 -37.81
N THR A 154 13.70 6.39 -37.95
CA THR A 154 13.84 7.03 -39.26
C THR A 154 15.26 6.77 -39.74
N LEU A 155 15.40 5.83 -40.67
CA LEU A 155 16.58 5.71 -41.51
C LEU A 155 16.49 6.81 -42.58
N HIS A 156 17.44 7.74 -42.55
CA HIS A 156 17.75 8.65 -43.66
C HIS A 156 18.99 8.15 -44.39
#